data_AF-A0A1Q5UMQ4-F1
#
_entry.id   AF-A0A1Q5UMQ4-F1
#
_cell.length_a   1.000
_cell.length_b   1.000
_cell.length_c   1.000
_cell.angle_alpha   90.00
_cell.angle_beta   90.00
_cell.angle_gamma   90.00
#
_symmetry.space_group_name_H-M   'P 1'
#
loop_
_entity.id
_entity.type
_entity.pdbx_description
1 polymer ?
#
loop_
_entity_poly.entity_id
_entity_poly.type
_entity_poly.pdbx_seq_one_letter_code
_entity_poly.pdbx_strand_id
1 'polypeptide(L)'
;MVLVHKDFGVCNIIVNEMSCNLVGVVDWAEAEIAPFGLNLFSHQRLISKVHLKKGWVRYDDYVVLEDIFWSTFRVEAGGLGNDTIKAIKSARIVGLLLSRGFTSRLANMPEPVPIRDDESGAYNMRDLDGLLINPATRFTDLA
;
A
#
# COMPACT_ATOMS: atom_id res chain seq x y z
N MET A 1 1.92 -14.99 10.41
CA MET A 1 1.80 -15.15 8.94
C MET A 1 0.33 -15.34 8.61
N VAL A 2 -0.14 -14.80 7.49
CA VAL A 2 -1.54 -14.85 7.04
C VAL A 2 -1.59 -14.96 5.51
N LEU A 3 -2.74 -15.32 4.96
CA LEU A 3 -2.99 -15.17 3.52
C LEU A 3 -3.05 -13.68 3.16
N VAL A 4 -2.18 -13.25 2.26
CA VAL A 4 -2.17 -11.90 1.67
C VAL A 4 -2.47 -12.00 0.17
N HIS A 5 -3.14 -10.99 -0.38
CA HIS A 5 -3.55 -10.94 -1.78
C HIS A 5 -2.41 -10.61 -2.77
N LYS A 6 -1.28 -10.02 -2.32
CA LYS A 6 -0.20 -9.40 -3.12
C LYS A 6 -0.56 -8.22 -4.02
N ASP A 7 -1.71 -8.28 -4.70
CA ASP A 7 -2.20 -7.20 -5.58
C ASP A 7 -3.42 -6.46 -5.01
N PHE A 8 -3.48 -6.29 -3.70
CA PHE A 8 -4.63 -5.61 -3.09
C PHE A 8 -4.62 -4.12 -3.45
N GLY A 9 -5.71 -3.59 -4.02
CA GLY A 9 -5.77 -2.17 -4.37
C GLY A 9 -7.02 -1.76 -5.13
N VAL A 10 -7.04 -0.50 -5.58
CA VAL A 10 -8.18 0.17 -6.23
C VAL A 10 -8.79 -0.59 -7.42
N CYS A 11 -7.99 -1.36 -8.16
CA CYS A 11 -8.47 -2.13 -9.32
C CYS A 11 -9.10 -3.48 -8.95
N ASN A 12 -8.83 -3.97 -7.73
CA ASN A 12 -9.23 -5.31 -7.27
C ASN A 12 -10.29 -5.24 -6.14
N ILE A 13 -10.76 -4.04 -5.81
CA ILE A 13 -11.81 -3.79 -4.83
C ILE A 13 -13.11 -3.44 -5.55
N ILE A 14 -14.18 -4.17 -5.24
CA ILE A 14 -15.53 -3.89 -5.74
C ILE A 14 -16.33 -3.25 -4.61
N VAL A 15 -16.95 -2.12 -4.91
CA VAL A 15 -17.85 -1.41 -3.99
C VAL A 15 -19.26 -1.35 -4.54
N ASN A 16 -20.25 -1.26 -3.65
CA ASN A 16 -21.60 -0.89 -4.03
C ASN A 16 -21.61 0.58 -4.49
N GLU A 17 -22.19 0.86 -5.65
CA GLU A 17 -22.21 2.21 -6.23
C GLU A 17 -22.91 3.26 -5.35
N MET A 18 -23.99 2.87 -4.66
CA MET A 18 -24.81 3.79 -3.88
C MET A 18 -24.29 4.01 -2.46
N SER A 19 -23.80 2.95 -1.81
CA SER A 19 -23.35 3.03 -0.41
C SER A 19 -21.84 3.13 -0.25
N CYS A 20 -21.06 2.88 -1.31
CA CYS A 20 -19.61 2.73 -1.28
C CYS A 20 -19.09 1.61 -0.36
N ASN A 21 -19.97 0.73 0.12
CA ASN A 21 -19.56 -0.42 0.94
C ASN A 21 -18.77 -1.42 0.10
N LEU A 22 -17.71 -1.97 0.67
CA LEU A 22 -16.96 -3.08 0.09
C LEU A 22 -17.90 -4.29 -0.11
N VAL A 23 -18.01 -4.78 -1.36
CA VAL A 23 -18.83 -5.95 -1.69
C VAL A 23 -18.01 -7.13 -2.20
N GLY A 24 -16.75 -6.91 -2.57
CA GLY A 24 -15.88 -8.00 -3.02
C GLY A 24 -14.43 -7.58 -3.24
N VAL A 25 -13.57 -8.59 -3.25
CA VAL A 25 -12.16 -8.49 -3.63
C VAL A 25 -11.88 -9.59 -4.65
N VAL A 26 -11.31 -9.24 -5.80
CA VAL A 26 -11.08 -10.14 -6.95
C VAL A 26 -9.60 -10.24 -7.28
N ASP A 27 -9.25 -11.20 -8.15
CA ASP A 27 -7.87 -11.45 -8.62
C ASP A 27 -6.91 -11.99 -7.54
N TRP A 28 -7.30 -13.10 -6.94
CA TRP A 28 -6.51 -13.81 -5.91
C TRP A 28 -5.38 -14.68 -6.49
N ALA A 29 -5.04 -14.55 -7.77
CA ALA A 29 -4.07 -15.42 -8.43
C ALA A 29 -2.65 -15.32 -7.84
N GLU A 30 -2.30 -14.18 -7.25
CA GLU A 30 -1.00 -13.93 -6.62
C GLU A 30 -1.00 -14.15 -5.10
N ALA A 31 -2.07 -14.69 -4.52
CA ALA A 31 -2.16 -14.80 -3.06
C ALA A 31 -1.09 -15.73 -2.46
N GLU A 32 -0.49 -15.31 -1.33
CA GLU A 32 0.55 -16.09 -0.64
C GLU A 32 0.43 -16.00 0.90
N ILE A 33 1.18 -16.84 1.61
CA ILE A 33 1.33 -16.73 3.06
C ILE A 33 2.49 -15.77 3.39
N ALA A 34 2.20 -14.62 4.00
CA ALA A 34 3.19 -13.58 4.32
C ALA A 34 2.91 -12.88 5.67
N PRO A 35 3.79 -11.98 6.16
CA PRO A 35 3.48 -11.11 7.28
C PRO A 35 2.23 -10.26 7.02
N PHE A 36 1.36 -10.16 8.03
CA PHE A 36 0.22 -9.27 7.95
C PHE A 36 0.71 -7.81 7.82
N GLY A 37 0.11 -7.04 6.92
CA GLY A 37 0.48 -5.65 6.67
C GLY A 37 1.15 -5.41 5.33
N LEU A 38 1.73 -6.43 4.68
CA LEU A 38 2.42 -6.27 3.39
C LEU A 38 1.54 -5.64 2.29
N ASN A 39 0.22 -5.83 2.34
CA ASN A 39 -0.68 -5.26 1.36
C ASN A 39 -1.21 -3.86 1.74
N LEU A 40 -0.99 -3.39 2.97
CA LEU A 40 -1.61 -2.17 3.47
C LEU A 40 -0.99 -0.88 2.89
N PHE A 41 0.06 -0.98 2.06
CA PHE A 41 0.53 0.19 1.34
C PHE A 41 -0.52 0.68 0.32
N SER A 42 -1.39 -0.23 -0.16
CA SER A 42 -2.45 0.09 -1.10
C SER A 42 -3.46 1.10 -0.56
N HIS A 43 -3.60 1.20 0.76
CA HIS A 43 -4.41 2.22 1.43
C HIS A 43 -4.05 3.64 0.95
N GLN A 44 -2.79 3.91 0.61
CA GLN A 44 -2.39 5.23 0.08
C GLN A 44 -3.07 5.58 -1.23
N ARG A 45 -3.28 4.61 -2.13
CA ARG A 45 -4.02 4.85 -3.38
C ARG A 45 -5.50 5.14 -3.14
N LEU A 46 -6.04 4.82 -1.95
CA LEU A 46 -7.43 5.13 -1.57
C LEU A 46 -7.58 6.55 -1.00
N ILE A 47 -6.57 7.05 -0.29
CA ILE A 47 -6.63 8.33 0.44
C ILE A 47 -5.73 9.42 -0.18
N SER A 48 -5.22 9.17 -1.38
CA SER A 48 -4.38 10.09 -2.14
C SER A 48 -4.51 9.82 -3.64
N LYS A 49 -4.01 10.75 -4.45
CA LYS A 49 -3.93 10.62 -5.91
C LYS A 49 -2.51 10.78 -6.41
N VAL A 50 -2.25 10.24 -7.60
CA VAL A 50 -0.98 10.45 -8.31
C VAL A 50 -1.22 11.40 -9.49
N HIS A 51 -0.59 12.57 -9.44
CA HIS A 51 -0.62 13.56 -10.51
C HIS A 51 0.64 13.46 -11.37
N LEU A 52 0.48 13.40 -12.70
CA LEU A 52 1.58 13.14 -13.64
C LEU A 52 2.80 14.05 -13.43
N LYS A 53 2.60 15.35 -13.16
CA LYS A 53 3.68 16.32 -12.94
C LYS A 53 4.18 16.42 -11.50
N LYS A 54 3.30 16.15 -10.52
CA LYS A 54 3.57 16.45 -9.10
C LYS A 54 3.85 15.18 -8.27
N GLY A 55 3.69 14.01 -8.87
CA GLY A 55 3.75 12.74 -8.15
C GLY A 55 2.55 12.60 -7.23
N TRP A 56 2.80 12.04 -6.04
CA TRP A 56 1.78 11.87 -5.01
C TRP A 56 1.22 13.21 -4.53
N VAL A 57 -0.09 13.24 -4.31
CA VAL A 57 -0.83 14.37 -3.72
C VAL A 57 -1.86 13.79 -2.75
N ARG A 58 -1.76 14.18 -1.48
CA ARG A 58 -2.73 13.82 -0.45
C ARG A 58 -4.07 14.50 -0.71
N TYR A 59 -5.16 13.85 -0.32
CA TYR A 59 -6.44 14.54 -0.19
C TYR A 59 -6.45 15.41 1.08
N ASP A 60 -7.35 16.38 1.12
CA ASP A 60 -7.43 17.37 2.21
C ASP A 60 -7.73 16.70 3.56
N ASP A 61 -8.42 15.57 3.54
CA ASP A 61 -8.82 14.74 4.68
C ASP A 61 -7.84 13.59 4.98
N TYR A 62 -6.66 13.54 4.34
CA TYR A 62 -5.70 12.43 4.49
C TYR A 62 -5.42 12.04 5.94
N VAL A 63 -5.16 13.02 6.81
CA VAL A 63 -4.82 12.75 8.23
C VAL A 63 -6.00 12.14 8.96
N VAL A 64 -7.22 12.62 8.68
CA VAL A 64 -8.45 12.10 9.27
C VAL A 64 -8.71 10.67 8.79
N LEU A 65 -8.53 10.40 7.49
CA LEU A 65 -8.73 9.06 6.92
C LEU A 65 -7.70 8.04 7.44
N GLU A 66 -6.46 8.48 7.70
CA GLU A 66 -5.41 7.64 8.27
C GLU A 66 -5.72 7.26 9.73
N ASP A 67 -6.17 8.24 10.53
CA ASP A 67 -6.60 8.01 11.92
C ASP A 67 -7.84 7.10 12.00
N ILE A 68 -8.86 7.34 11.16
CA ILE A 68 -10.04 6.47 11.04
C ILE A 68 -9.61 5.05 10.67
N PHE A 69 -8.75 4.89 9.66
CA PHE A 69 -8.28 3.58 9.25
C PHE A 69 -7.62 2.83 10.40
N TRP A 70 -6.65 3.43 11.09
CA TRP A 70 -5.90 2.73 12.14
C TRP A 70 -6.70 2.52 13.43
N SER A 71 -7.57 3.46 13.80
CA SER A 71 -8.44 3.32 14.98
C SER A 71 -9.46 2.20 14.76
N THR A 72 -10.16 2.19 13.62
CA THR A 72 -11.07 1.10 13.26
C THR A 72 -10.33 -0.22 13.11
N PHE A 73 -9.20 -0.24 12.40
CA PHE A 73 -8.39 -1.45 12.21
C PHE A 73 -7.98 -2.09 13.54
N ARG A 74 -7.52 -1.29 14.51
CA ARG A 74 -7.12 -1.80 15.82
C ARG A 74 -8.28 -2.46 16.57
N VAL A 75 -9.47 -1.86 16.51
CA VAL A 75 -10.68 -2.38 17.16
C VAL A 75 -11.14 -3.67 16.50
N GLU A 76 -11.32 -3.65 15.18
CA GLU A 76 -11.83 -4.79 14.40
C GLU A 76 -10.85 -5.98 14.37
N ALA A 77 -9.54 -5.72 14.47
CA ALA A 77 -8.53 -6.77 14.57
C ALA A 77 -8.37 -7.35 16.00
N GLY A 78 -9.34 -7.11 16.90
CA GLY A 78 -9.36 -7.69 18.24
C GLY A 78 -8.55 -6.92 19.28
N GLY A 79 -8.39 -5.61 19.13
CA GLY A 79 -7.73 -4.77 20.14
C GLY A 79 -6.21 -4.94 20.18
N LEU A 80 -5.56 -4.90 19.01
CA LEU A 80 -4.12 -5.14 18.89
C LEU A 80 -3.27 -4.19 19.76
N GLY A 81 -2.26 -4.77 20.41
CA GLY A 81 -1.25 -4.04 21.17
C GLY A 81 -0.38 -3.13 20.30
N ASN A 82 0.28 -2.16 20.92
CA ASN A 82 1.10 -1.16 20.21
C ASN A 82 2.27 -1.77 19.42
N ASP A 83 2.95 -2.76 19.98
CA ASP A 83 4.07 -3.42 19.30
C ASP A 83 3.62 -4.17 18.05
N THR A 84 2.45 -4.83 18.11
CA THR A 84 1.85 -5.48 16.95
C THR A 84 1.48 -4.47 15.87
N ILE A 85 0.84 -3.36 16.24
CA ILE A 85 0.52 -2.28 15.28
C ILE A 85 1.79 -1.71 14.66
N LYS A 86 2.86 -1.51 15.44
CA LYS A 86 4.15 -1.06 14.93
C LYS A 86 4.74 -2.06 13.93
N ALA A 87 4.67 -3.36 14.22
CA ALA A 87 5.13 -4.40 13.29
C ALA A 87 4.32 -4.41 11.98
N ILE A 88 3.00 -4.22 12.06
CA ILE A 88 2.12 -4.13 10.88
C ILE A 88 2.44 -2.89 10.03
N LYS A 89 2.69 -1.74 10.66
CA LYS A 89 3.12 -0.50 10.00
C LYS A 89 4.50 -0.66 9.34
N SER A 90 5.44 -1.36 9.97
CA SER A 90 6.71 -1.72 9.34
C SER A 90 6.52 -2.66 8.14
N ALA A 91 5.67 -3.69 8.29
CA ALA A 91 5.36 -4.62 7.19
C ALA A 91 4.72 -3.89 6.00
N ARG A 92 3.89 -2.87 6.24
CA ARG A 92 3.34 -2.00 5.19
C ARG A 92 4.43 -1.32 4.36
N ILE A 93 5.49 -0.80 5.00
CA ILE A 93 6.62 -0.18 4.31
C ILE A 93 7.40 -1.24 3.50
N VAL A 94 7.64 -2.41 4.09
CA VAL A 94 8.28 -3.54 3.39
C VAL A 94 7.46 -3.96 2.17
N GLY A 95 6.14 -4.00 2.28
CA GLY A 95 5.24 -4.31 1.18
C GLY A 95 5.35 -3.34 0.02
N LEU A 96 5.44 -2.03 0.31
CA LEU A 96 5.70 -1.02 -0.72
C LEU A 96 7.05 -1.25 -1.41
N LEU A 97 8.11 -1.50 -0.63
CA LEU A 97 9.45 -1.76 -1.16
C LEU A 97 9.49 -3.03 -2.03
N LEU A 98 8.77 -4.09 -1.66
CA LEU A 98 8.66 -5.29 -2.50
C LEU A 98 7.85 -5.03 -3.78
N SER A 99 6.78 -4.25 -3.68
CA SER A 99 5.90 -3.95 -4.82
C SER A 99 6.54 -3.00 -5.85
N ARG A 100 7.35 -2.05 -5.40
CA ARG A 100 7.91 -0.98 -6.25
C ARG A 100 9.42 -1.01 -6.34
N GLY A 101 10.15 -1.60 -5.40
CA GLY A 101 11.61 -1.63 -5.40
C GLY A 101 12.23 -2.61 -6.39
N PHE A 102 11.42 -3.43 -7.07
CA PHE A 102 11.87 -4.42 -8.04
C PHE A 102 11.18 -4.25 -9.40
N THR A 103 11.84 -4.72 -10.46
CA THR A 103 11.38 -4.60 -11.86
C THR A 103 10.19 -5.49 -12.19
N SER A 104 10.00 -6.59 -11.46
CA SER A 104 8.94 -7.55 -11.68
C SER A 104 8.45 -8.14 -10.35
N ARG A 105 7.24 -8.69 -10.37
CA ARG A 105 6.64 -9.39 -9.23
C ARG A 105 5.97 -10.71 -9.60
N LEU A 106 5.62 -10.89 -10.88
CA LEU A 106 4.87 -12.05 -11.37
C LEU A 106 5.81 -13.20 -11.72
N ALA A 107 5.38 -14.43 -11.47
CA ALA A 107 6.18 -15.64 -11.74
C ALA A 107 6.51 -15.85 -13.23
N ASN A 108 5.74 -15.26 -14.14
CA ASN A 108 5.95 -15.33 -15.59
C ASN A 108 6.83 -14.19 -16.15
N MET A 109 7.32 -13.30 -15.29
CA MET A 109 8.20 -12.19 -15.66
C MET A 109 9.67 -12.57 -15.41
N PRO A 110 10.64 -11.80 -15.94
CA PRO A 110 12.04 -11.99 -15.61
C PRO A 110 12.28 -11.95 -14.09
N GLU A 111 13.38 -12.56 -13.64
CA GLU A 111 13.76 -12.55 -12.23
C GLU A 111 13.78 -11.11 -11.68
N PRO A 112 13.12 -10.84 -10.53
CA PRO A 112 13.07 -9.51 -9.97
C PRO A 112 14.45 -8.98 -9.63
N VAL A 113 14.84 -7.85 -10.22
CA VAL A 113 16.05 -7.11 -9.85
C VAL A 113 15.69 -5.76 -9.24
N PRO A 114 16.52 -5.19 -8.35
CA PRO A 114 16.28 -3.85 -7.84
C PRO A 114 16.16 -2.82 -8.97
N ILE A 115 15.19 -1.90 -8.84
CA ILE A 115 15.01 -0.81 -9.80
C ILE A 115 16.24 0.10 -9.84
N ARG A 116 16.41 0.81 -10.96
CA ARG A 116 17.49 1.79 -11.20
C ARG A 116 16.91 3.10 -11.71
N ASP A 117 17.75 4.13 -11.71
CA ASP A 117 17.44 5.41 -12.36
C ASP A 117 17.57 5.27 -13.88
N ASP A 118 16.61 4.57 -14.46
CA ASP A 118 16.43 4.38 -15.89
C ASP A 118 14.94 4.51 -16.27
N GLU A 119 14.63 4.45 -17.57
CA GLU A 119 13.26 4.59 -18.08
C GLU A 119 12.30 3.58 -17.45
N SER A 120 12.78 2.36 -17.16
CA SER A 120 11.95 1.28 -16.59
C SER A 120 11.67 1.49 -15.10
N GLY A 121 12.64 2.02 -14.34
CA GLY A 121 12.54 2.26 -12.92
C GLY A 121 11.91 3.60 -12.54
N ALA A 122 11.91 4.58 -13.44
CA ALA A 122 11.48 5.96 -13.16
C ALA A 122 10.08 6.06 -12.52
N TYR A 123 9.11 5.25 -12.98
CA TYR A 123 7.76 5.27 -12.38
C TYR A 123 7.76 4.76 -10.95
N ASN A 124 8.45 3.65 -10.70
CA ASN A 124 8.54 3.04 -9.38
C ASN A 124 9.35 3.90 -8.40
N MET A 125 10.47 4.49 -8.84
CA MET A 125 11.24 5.44 -8.04
C MET A 125 10.39 6.64 -7.64
N ARG A 126 9.59 7.21 -8.56
CA ARG A 126 8.69 8.32 -8.24
C ARG A 126 7.66 7.94 -7.16
N ASP A 127 7.15 6.70 -7.19
CA ASP A 127 6.24 6.21 -6.15
C ASP A 127 6.96 6.04 -4.80
N LEU A 128 8.18 5.50 -4.80
CA LEU A 128 9.00 5.35 -3.60
C LEU A 128 9.42 6.71 -3.00
N ASP A 129 9.87 7.66 -3.82
CA ASP A 129 10.23 9.01 -3.39
C ASP A 129 9.04 9.71 -2.74
N GLY A 130 7.86 9.62 -3.36
CA GLY A 130 6.65 10.21 -2.84
C GLY A 130 6.23 9.63 -1.49
N LEU A 131 6.31 8.32 -1.32
CA LEU A 131 5.78 7.63 -0.13
C LEU A 131 6.81 7.40 0.98
N LEU A 132 8.11 7.51 0.70
CA LEU A 132 9.18 7.25 1.67
C LEU A 132 10.03 8.48 2.00
N ILE A 133 10.22 9.41 1.06
CA ILE A 133 11.20 10.50 1.22
C ILE A 133 10.51 11.86 1.34
N ASN A 134 9.61 12.20 0.41
CA ASN A 134 9.00 13.52 0.32
C ASN A 134 8.19 13.84 1.58
N PRO A 135 8.57 14.85 2.39
CA PRO A 135 7.89 15.16 3.66
C PRO A 135 6.40 15.46 3.52
N ALA A 136 5.96 15.99 2.38
CA ALA A 136 4.56 16.32 2.13
C ALA A 136 3.66 15.09 1.96
N THR A 137 4.24 13.95 1.56
CA THR A 137 3.48 12.77 1.11
C THR A 137 3.93 11.46 1.74
N ARG A 138 5.13 11.39 2.33
CA ARG A 138 5.69 10.17 2.94
C ARG A 138 4.78 9.60 4.02
N PHE A 139 4.88 8.31 4.32
CA PHE A 139 4.12 7.73 5.43
C PHE A 139 4.33 8.52 6.73
N THR A 140 3.23 8.78 7.44
CA THR A 140 3.20 9.38 8.78
C THR A 140 4.01 8.55 9.78
N ASP A 141 4.10 7.25 9.55
CA ASP A 141 4.85 6.27 10.34
C ASP A 141 6.38 6.43 10.26
N LEU A 142 6.89 7.22 9.31
CA LEU A 142 8.33 7.47 9.06
C LEU A 142 8.82 8.79 9.66
N ALA A 143 8.01 9.45 10.48
CA ALA A 143 8.33 10.74 11.10
C ALA A 143 9.24 10.60 12.33
#